data_AF-A0A0D2AC61-F1
#
_entry.id   AF-A0A0D2AC61-F1
#
_cell.length_a   1.000
_cell.length_b   1.000
_cell.length_c   1.000
_cell.angle_alpha   90.00
_cell.angle_beta   90.00
_cell.angle_gamma   90.00
#
_symmetry.space_group_name_H-M   'P 1'
#
loop_
_entity.id
_entity.type
_entity.pdbx_description
1 polymer ?
#
loop_
_entity_poly.entity_id
_entity_poly.type
_entity_poly.pdbx_seq_one_letter_code
_entity_poly.pdbx_strand_id
1 'polypeptide(L)'
;MYEYINGRPDDAFITLASVTRLAYCARIHICNGQETQILSESGQTPDSDLLLLHEEAVNTWWGIVICERIFLCEAGVIEQPTITVFPDANARLPIEPQVLDHLESRGPEPLPNIPVSCITSPSVGAFGRTVQAACLLDQVLKATLPSTDIDSRLLQLDRLDANLQSFLTLMLPKSQEQPGLYCTVVHIAMRALFTLHGHILDQKPQVVRANFQSLEQWQQRSREALDTVTKMALDILQFLSAAHLESAATPRIDAMPPMYPYVACAALDHLHHTSQNKDVAWLAGAVDLLRRFFARYYQHWTVGERRVKDQAAAGEKGDGSAA
;
A
#
# COMPACT_ATOMS: atom_id res chain seq x y z
N MET A 1 5.57 -7.14 10.53
CA MET A 1 6.29 -7.15 9.23
C MET A 1 6.76 -8.54 8.86
N TYR A 2 7.46 -9.22 9.76
CA TYR A 2 7.90 -10.60 9.53
C TYR A 2 6.74 -11.53 9.14
N GLU A 3 5.64 -11.52 9.91
CA GLU A 3 4.47 -12.35 9.64
C GLU A 3 3.83 -12.01 8.28
N TYR A 4 3.75 -10.71 7.97
CA TYR A 4 3.20 -10.19 6.72
C TYR A 4 4.00 -10.66 5.49
N ILE A 5 5.33 -10.57 5.54
CA ILE A 5 6.22 -11.05 4.45
C ILE A 5 6.08 -12.57 4.26
N ASN A 6 5.79 -13.31 5.34
CA ASN A 6 5.55 -14.75 5.32
C ASN A 6 4.11 -15.13 4.90
N GLY A 7 3.33 -14.19 4.35
CA GLY A 7 1.97 -14.47 3.87
C GLY A 7 0.96 -14.69 4.99
N ARG A 8 1.22 -14.18 6.20
CA ARG A 8 0.31 -14.26 7.37
C ARG A 8 -0.16 -12.86 7.79
N PRO A 9 -1.02 -12.21 6.98
CA PRO A 9 -1.46 -10.84 7.25
C PRO A 9 -2.31 -10.73 8.52
N ASP A 10 -3.13 -11.72 8.86
CA ASP A 10 -3.92 -11.71 10.09
C ASP A 10 -3.03 -11.75 11.34
N ASP A 11 -2.02 -12.64 11.36
CA ASP A 11 -1.01 -12.69 12.43
C ASP A 11 -0.26 -11.36 12.54
N ALA A 12 0.12 -10.77 11.40
CA ALA A 12 0.78 -9.47 11.36
C ALA A 12 -0.09 -8.36 11.95
N PHE A 13 -1.40 -8.40 11.70
CA PHE A 13 -2.37 -7.45 12.24
C PHE A 13 -2.53 -7.60 13.76
N ILE A 14 -2.53 -8.83 14.28
CA ILE A 14 -2.54 -9.10 15.73
C ILE A 14 -1.26 -8.56 16.41
N THR A 15 -0.08 -8.85 15.84
CA THR A 15 1.19 -8.32 16.35
C THR A 15 1.17 -6.80 16.33
N LEU A 16 0.71 -6.20 15.23
CA LEU A 16 0.60 -4.75 15.10
C LEU A 16 -0.33 -4.14 16.15
N ALA A 17 -1.48 -4.77 16.44
CA ALA A 17 -2.40 -4.30 17.47
C ALA A 17 -1.73 -4.18 18.85
N SER A 18 -0.85 -5.11 19.18
CA SER A 18 -0.08 -5.09 20.42
C SER A 18 0.94 -3.94 20.43
N VAL A 19 1.69 -3.78 19.34
CA VAL A 19 2.66 -2.68 19.18
C VAL A 19 1.98 -1.31 19.22
N THR A 20 0.83 -1.16 18.56
CA THR A 20 0.06 0.08 18.56
C THR A 20 -0.39 0.47 19.97
N ARG A 21 -0.83 -0.49 20.79
CA ARG A 21 -1.18 -0.22 22.20
C ARG A 21 0.02 0.22 23.03
N LEU A 22 1.20 -0.37 22.81
CA LEU A 22 2.43 0.09 23.45
C LEU A 22 2.79 1.52 23.04
N ALA A 23 2.64 1.86 21.75
CA ALA A 23 2.83 3.22 21.25
C ALA A 23 1.84 4.22 21.88
N TYR A 24 0.58 3.82 22.08
CA TYR A 24 -0.39 4.62 22.83
C TYR A 24 0.03 4.84 24.27
N CYS A 25 0.47 3.80 24.98
CA CYS A 25 0.98 3.89 26.35
C CYS A 25 2.22 4.80 26.45
N ALA A 26 3.11 4.73 25.47
CA ALA A 26 4.28 5.60 25.35
C ALA A 26 3.95 7.03 24.87
N ARG A 27 2.68 7.30 24.51
CA ARG A 27 2.17 8.59 24.03
C ARG A 27 2.83 9.14 22.77
N ILE A 28 3.52 8.29 21.98
CA ILE A 28 4.20 8.73 20.75
C ILE A 28 3.22 9.21 19.66
N HIS A 29 1.95 8.82 19.75
CA HIS A 29 0.88 9.27 18.86
C HIS A 29 0.48 10.75 19.03
N ILE A 30 0.88 11.40 20.14
CA ILE A 30 0.57 12.82 20.42
C ILE A 30 1.75 13.71 20.01
N CYS A 31 2.88 13.14 19.61
CA CYS A 31 4.03 13.87 19.10
C CYS A 31 3.65 14.52 17.77
N ASN A 32 2.93 15.62 17.84
CA ASN A 32 2.65 16.49 16.71
C ASN A 32 3.77 17.51 16.74
N GLY A 33 4.64 17.54 15.72
CA GLY A 33 5.82 18.41 15.65
C GLY A 33 5.59 19.94 15.77
N GLN A 34 4.37 20.36 16.14
CA GLN A 34 4.03 21.69 16.62
C GLN A 34 4.64 22.00 18.00
N GLU A 35 4.76 21.03 18.91
CA GLU A 35 5.42 21.27 20.22
C GLU A 35 6.89 21.67 20.06
N THR A 36 7.57 21.12 19.06
CA THR A 36 8.96 21.41 18.73
C THR A 36 9.18 22.83 18.19
N GLN A 37 8.19 23.40 17.48
CA GLN A 37 8.22 24.79 17.03
C GLN A 37 8.10 25.77 18.20
N ILE A 38 7.24 25.49 19.18
CA ILE A 38 7.05 26.36 20.35
C ILE A 38 8.33 26.43 21.19
N LEU A 39 9.06 25.31 21.33
CA LEU A 39 10.34 25.29 22.04
C LEU A 39 11.43 26.08 21.29
N SER A 40 11.45 26.00 19.96
CA SER A 40 12.42 26.71 19.12
C SER A 40 12.19 28.24 19.10
N GLU A 41 10.93 28.69 19.20
CA GLU A 41 10.58 30.13 19.29
C GLU A 41 10.92 30.76 20.65
N SER A 42 11.11 29.95 21.69
CA SER A 42 11.42 30.41 23.06
C SER A 42 12.88 30.82 23.28
N GLY A 43 13.74 30.68 22.26
CA GLY A 43 15.17 31.00 22.36
C GLY A 43 16.00 30.01 23.19
N GLN A 44 15.38 28.93 23.66
CA GLN A 44 16.09 27.79 24.23
C GLN A 44 16.53 26.88 23.09
N THR A 45 17.83 26.63 22.96
CA THR A 45 18.32 25.57 22.07
C THR A 45 17.75 24.24 22.57
N PRO A 46 16.87 23.58 21.82
CA PRO A 46 16.38 22.27 22.22
C PRO A 46 17.59 21.34 22.35
N ASP A 47 17.62 20.57 23.44
CA ASP A 47 18.58 19.48 23.60
C ASP A 47 18.48 18.57 22.36
N SER A 48 19.60 18.43 21.65
CA SER A 48 19.67 17.69 20.39
C SER A 48 19.17 16.26 20.56
N ASP A 49 19.44 15.65 21.72
CA ASP A 49 19.03 14.28 22.04
C ASP A 49 17.51 14.20 22.24
N LEU A 50 16.90 15.20 22.88
CA LEU A 50 15.44 15.26 23.03
C LEU A 50 14.74 15.51 21.69
N LEU A 51 15.33 16.32 20.82
CA LEU A 51 14.82 16.56 19.47
C LEU A 51 14.86 15.27 18.65
N LEU A 52 16.00 14.56 18.66
CA LEU A 52 16.15 13.28 17.96
C LEU A 52 15.11 12.26 18.44
N LEU A 53 15.00 12.05 19.75
CA LEU A 53 14.02 11.14 20.35
C LEU A 53 12.59 11.49 19.96
N HIS A 54 12.26 12.79 19.91
CA HIS A 54 10.95 13.24 19.47
C HIS A 54 10.70 12.89 18.01
N GLU A 55 11.64 13.17 17.11
CA GLU A 55 11.48 12.89 15.68
C GLU A 55 11.46 11.38 15.39
N GLU A 56 12.23 10.57 16.11
CA GLU A 56 12.14 9.12 16.06
C GLU A 56 10.77 8.60 16.50
N ALA A 57 10.17 9.20 17.53
CA ALA A 57 8.82 8.86 17.98
C ALA A 57 7.76 9.19 16.91
N VAL A 58 7.86 10.36 16.27
CA VAL A 58 6.99 10.77 15.14
C VAL A 58 7.12 9.79 13.98
N ASN A 59 8.35 9.48 13.57
CA ASN A 59 8.63 8.53 12.50
C ASN A 59 8.11 7.13 12.83
N THR A 60 8.29 6.68 14.07
CA THR A 60 7.79 5.39 14.54
C THR A 60 6.26 5.33 14.47
N TRP A 61 5.58 6.38 14.91
CA TRP A 61 4.12 6.47 14.81
C TRP A 61 3.64 6.38 13.36
N TRP A 62 4.26 7.11 12.43
CA TRP A 62 3.96 7.00 11.01
C TRP A 62 4.18 5.58 10.46
N GLY A 63 5.26 4.91 10.88
CA GLY A 63 5.53 3.52 10.52
C GLY A 63 4.41 2.57 10.96
N ILE A 64 3.88 2.75 12.18
CA ILE A 64 2.76 1.95 12.70
C ILE A 64 1.49 2.20 11.88
N VAL A 65 1.14 3.47 11.62
CA VAL A 65 -0.03 3.86 10.82
C VAL A 65 0.04 3.26 9.41
N ILE A 66 1.19 3.39 8.74
CA ILE A 66 1.43 2.82 7.40
C ILE A 66 1.22 1.30 7.41
N CYS A 67 1.86 0.60 8.35
CA CYS A 67 1.74 -0.86 8.46
C CYS A 67 0.28 -1.29 8.65
N GLU A 68 -0.49 -0.57 9.47
CA GLU A 68 -1.89 -0.92 9.72
C GLU A 68 -2.73 -0.85 8.46
N ARG A 69 -2.57 0.22 7.66
CA ARG A 69 -3.33 0.37 6.40
C ARG A 69 -2.97 -0.69 5.38
N ILE A 70 -1.68 -1.02 5.27
CA ILE A 70 -1.21 -2.06 4.37
C ILE A 70 -1.76 -3.43 4.80
N PHE A 71 -1.64 -3.78 6.08
CA PHE A 71 -2.06 -5.10 6.56
C PHE A 71 -3.57 -5.26 6.50
N LEU A 72 -4.33 -4.20 6.76
CA LEU A 72 -5.79 -4.22 6.70
C LEU A 72 -6.32 -4.60 5.30
N CYS A 73 -5.62 -4.21 4.22
CA CYS A 73 -5.99 -4.62 2.86
C CYS A 73 -5.94 -6.14 2.63
N GLU A 74 -5.15 -6.85 3.44
CA GLU A 74 -4.89 -8.28 3.28
C GLU A 74 -5.50 -9.12 4.40
N ALA A 75 -6.11 -8.47 5.39
CA ALA A 75 -6.77 -9.13 6.49
C ALA A 75 -8.06 -9.83 6.01
N GLY A 76 -8.40 -10.96 6.62
CA GLY A 76 -9.61 -11.71 6.25
C GLY A 76 -10.92 -10.97 6.50
N VAL A 77 -10.89 -9.89 7.30
CA VAL A 77 -12.05 -9.04 7.62
C VAL A 77 -11.63 -7.59 7.43
N ILE A 78 -11.94 -7.02 6.27
CA ILE A 78 -11.54 -5.64 5.92
C ILE A 78 -12.35 -4.58 6.67
N GLU A 79 -13.55 -4.91 7.16
CA GLU A 79 -14.40 -3.97 7.92
C GLU A 79 -13.99 -3.82 9.39
N GLN A 80 -12.94 -4.52 9.84
CA GLN A 80 -12.48 -4.36 11.20
C GLN A 80 -12.00 -2.92 11.46
N PRO A 81 -12.31 -2.34 12.64
CA PRO A 81 -11.93 -0.97 12.94
C PRO A 81 -10.41 -0.83 13.01
N THR A 82 -9.88 0.27 12.47
CA THR A 82 -8.47 0.62 12.67
C THR A 82 -8.25 1.03 14.12
N ILE A 83 -7.10 0.64 14.67
CA ILE A 83 -6.65 0.98 16.01
C ILE A 83 -6.04 2.37 15.98
N THR A 84 -5.29 2.70 14.93
CA THR A 84 -4.74 4.04 14.76
C THR A 84 -5.72 4.97 14.05
N VAL A 85 -5.74 6.22 14.52
CA VAL A 85 -6.35 7.33 13.79
C VAL A 85 -5.32 7.83 12.77
N PHE A 86 -5.72 7.90 11.50
CA PHE A 86 -4.87 8.49 10.48
C PHE A 86 -4.74 10.00 10.76
N PRO A 87 -3.52 10.56 10.88
CA PRO A 87 -3.34 11.97 11.17
C PRO A 87 -3.97 12.89 10.10
N ASP A 88 -4.33 14.11 10.49
CA ASP A 88 -4.98 15.08 9.60
C ASP A 88 -4.12 15.42 8.37
N ALA A 89 -4.76 15.94 7.33
CA ALA A 89 -4.12 16.44 6.11
C ALA A 89 -3.05 17.52 6.37
N ASN A 90 -3.13 18.24 7.50
CA ASN A 90 -2.15 19.22 7.94
C ASN A 90 -1.08 18.65 8.87
N ALA A 91 -1.14 17.37 9.23
CA ALA A 91 -0.10 16.72 10.01
C ALA A 91 1.23 16.78 9.27
N ARG A 92 2.32 16.96 10.02
CA ARG A 92 3.67 17.02 9.47
C ARG A 92 4.11 15.63 8.99
N LEU A 93 4.70 15.59 7.80
CA LEU A 93 5.34 14.39 7.27
C LEU A 93 6.54 13.95 8.13
N PRO A 94 6.85 12.65 8.16
CA PRO A 94 8.04 12.16 8.84
C PRO A 94 9.31 12.74 8.21
N ILE A 95 10.37 12.79 9.00
CA ILE A 95 11.70 13.19 8.52
C ILE A 95 12.40 11.97 7.93
N GLU A 96 13.09 12.16 6.81
CA GLU A 96 13.84 11.05 6.19
C GLU A 96 14.98 10.58 7.13
N PRO A 97 15.26 9.26 7.21
CA PRO A 97 16.29 8.73 8.09
C PRO A 97 17.65 9.40 7.91
N GLN A 98 18.04 9.69 6.66
CA GLN A 98 19.33 10.36 6.39
C GLN A 98 19.40 11.77 7.00
N VAL A 99 18.26 12.45 7.13
CA VAL A 99 18.19 13.78 7.76
C VAL A 99 18.27 13.65 9.28
N LEU A 100 17.69 12.60 9.87
CA LEU A 100 17.82 12.30 11.30
C LEU A 100 19.25 11.90 11.68
N ASP A 101 19.89 11.06 10.88
CA ASP A 101 21.27 10.61 11.11
C ASP A 101 22.28 11.77 11.13
N HIS A 102 21.92 12.89 10.49
CA HIS A 102 22.75 14.10 10.44
C HIS A 102 22.34 15.16 11.46
N LEU A 103 21.29 14.95 12.25
CA LEU A 103 20.74 15.96 13.16
C LEU A 103 21.73 16.39 14.24
N GLU A 104 22.51 15.44 14.77
CA GLU A 104 23.58 15.71 15.76
C GLU A 104 24.75 16.55 15.18
N SER A 105 24.96 16.47 13.86
CA SER A 105 26.06 17.14 13.16
C SER A 105 25.63 18.42 12.44
N ARG A 106 24.32 18.63 12.27
CA ARG A 106 23.75 19.77 11.56
C ARG A 106 23.72 20.96 12.52
N GLY A 107 24.11 22.13 12.03
CA GLY A 107 23.86 23.39 12.73
C GLY A 107 22.35 23.66 12.89
N PRO A 108 21.95 24.86 13.34
CA PRO A 108 20.56 25.20 13.69
C PRO A 108 19.62 25.36 12.47
N GLU A 109 19.75 24.53 11.45
CA GLU A 109 18.86 24.58 10.28
C GLU A 109 17.49 24.00 10.63
N PRO A 110 16.39 24.72 10.34
CA PRO A 110 15.06 24.26 10.69
C PRO A 110 14.70 22.97 9.95
N LEU A 111 14.10 22.03 10.68
CA LEU A 111 13.60 20.79 10.10
C LEU A 111 12.46 21.07 9.10
N PRO A 112 12.35 20.26 8.02
CA PRO A 112 11.24 20.37 7.09
C PRO A 112 9.89 20.20 7.80
N ASN A 113 8.97 21.14 7.59
CA ASN A 113 7.60 21.10 8.09
C ASN A 113 6.61 21.05 6.92
N ILE A 114 6.61 19.92 6.21
CA ILE A 114 5.76 19.71 5.02
C ILE A 114 4.51 18.93 5.46
N PRO A 115 3.29 19.41 5.17
CA PRO A 115 2.08 18.70 5.55
C PRO A 115 1.80 17.52 4.63
N VAL A 116 1.09 16.50 5.13
CA VAL A 116 0.69 15.30 4.38
C VAL A 116 -0.01 15.66 3.07
N SER A 117 -0.89 16.66 3.09
CA SER A 117 -1.63 17.14 1.89
C SER A 117 -0.75 17.71 0.77
N CYS A 118 0.51 18.06 1.05
CA CYS A 118 1.40 18.67 0.06
C CYS A 118 2.02 17.63 -0.89
N ILE A 119 1.18 17.06 -1.77
CA ILE A 119 1.59 16.00 -2.72
C ILE A 119 2.56 16.53 -3.79
N THR A 120 2.52 17.81 -4.14
CA THR A 120 3.37 18.34 -5.23
C THR A 120 4.78 18.74 -4.79
N SER A 121 5.07 18.75 -3.48
CA SER A 121 6.36 19.22 -2.99
C SER A 121 7.52 18.32 -3.46
N PRO A 122 8.53 18.86 -4.16
CA PRO A 122 9.66 18.08 -4.65
C PRO A 122 10.60 17.61 -3.52
N SER A 123 10.58 18.28 -2.36
CA SER A 123 11.46 18.00 -1.23
C SER A 123 11.01 16.85 -0.32
N VAL A 124 9.88 16.21 -0.62
CA VAL A 124 9.38 15.05 0.12
C VAL A 124 10.10 13.79 -0.37
N GLY A 125 10.87 13.17 0.54
CA GLY A 125 11.56 11.90 0.30
C GLY A 125 10.64 10.68 0.39
N ALA A 126 11.22 9.50 0.28
CA ALA A 126 10.47 8.26 0.11
C ALA A 126 9.61 7.88 1.32
N PHE A 127 10.06 8.18 2.55
CA PHE A 127 9.25 7.90 3.72
C PHE A 127 8.03 8.80 3.78
N GLY A 128 8.21 10.11 3.56
CA GLY A 128 7.08 11.04 3.44
C GLY A 128 6.12 10.67 2.30
N ARG A 129 6.64 10.22 1.16
CA ARG A 129 5.81 9.72 0.04
C ARG A 129 5.05 8.44 0.39
N THR A 130 5.63 7.58 1.20
CA THR A 130 4.96 6.37 1.70
C THR A 130 3.78 6.74 2.60
N VAL A 131 3.94 7.74 3.47
CA VAL A 131 2.84 8.29 4.28
C VAL A 131 1.72 8.85 3.39
N GLN A 132 2.05 9.61 2.35
CA GLN A 132 1.05 10.16 1.43
C GLN A 132 0.29 9.08 0.67
N ALA A 133 0.97 8.04 0.21
CA ALA A 133 0.33 6.89 -0.42
C ALA A 133 -0.60 6.15 0.56
N ALA A 134 -0.15 5.94 1.80
CA ALA A 134 -0.96 5.32 2.84
C ALA A 134 -2.18 6.17 3.23
N CYS A 135 -2.08 7.50 3.14
CA CYS A 135 -3.20 8.42 3.34
C CYS A 135 -4.27 8.26 2.25
N LEU A 136 -3.85 8.17 0.98
CA LEU A 136 -4.77 7.90 -0.12
C LEU A 136 -5.43 6.52 0.05
N LEU A 137 -4.67 5.51 0.47
CA LEU A 137 -5.20 4.18 0.76
C LEU A 137 -6.23 4.21 1.90
N ASP A 138 -5.95 4.90 3.01
CA ASP A 138 -6.89 5.07 4.13
C ASP A 138 -8.20 5.71 3.66
N GLN A 139 -8.14 6.72 2.79
CA GLN A 139 -9.34 7.34 2.22
C GLN A 139 -10.13 6.39 1.33
N VAL A 140 -9.46 5.54 0.54
CA VAL A 140 -10.13 4.47 -0.24
C VAL A 140 -10.82 3.49 0.69
N LEU A 141 -10.12 2.96 1.69
CA LEU A 141 -10.67 2.01 2.66
C LEU A 141 -11.90 2.57 3.38
N LYS A 142 -11.87 3.85 3.77
CA LYS A 142 -13.04 4.53 4.37
C LYS A 142 -14.18 4.70 3.39
N ALA A 143 -13.88 5.00 2.12
CA ALA A 143 -14.89 5.18 1.07
C ALA A 143 -15.56 3.86 0.65
N THR A 144 -14.90 2.71 0.83
CA THR A 144 -15.51 1.40 0.52
C THR A 144 -16.43 0.89 1.63
N LEU A 145 -16.30 1.39 2.86
CA LEU A 145 -17.20 1.01 3.95
C LEU A 145 -18.68 1.25 3.59
N PRO A 146 -19.61 0.44 4.13
CA PRO A 146 -21.04 0.61 3.88
C PRO A 146 -21.52 2.01 4.30
N SER A 147 -21.84 2.84 3.31
CA SER A 147 -22.51 4.13 3.50
C SER A 147 -23.91 4.07 2.90
N THR A 148 -24.79 4.97 3.34
CA THR A 148 -26.21 4.97 2.95
C THR A 148 -26.46 5.44 1.51
N ASP A 149 -25.52 6.10 0.85
CA ASP A 149 -25.69 6.64 -0.51
C ASP A 149 -24.61 6.15 -1.48
N ILE A 150 -25.02 5.38 -2.50
CA ILE A 150 -24.11 4.89 -3.53
C ILE A 150 -23.58 6.03 -4.40
N ASP A 151 -24.39 7.07 -4.65
CA ASP A 151 -24.02 8.10 -5.62
C ASP A 151 -22.88 8.95 -5.05
N SER A 152 -23.01 9.42 -3.81
CA SER A 152 -21.93 10.12 -3.09
C SER A 152 -20.66 9.28 -2.99
N ARG A 153 -20.80 7.97 -2.76
CA ARG A 153 -19.66 7.05 -2.68
C ARG A 153 -18.93 6.92 -4.01
N LEU A 154 -19.64 6.72 -5.11
CA LEU A 154 -19.02 6.64 -6.44
C LEU A 154 -18.32 7.95 -6.82
N LEU A 155 -18.93 9.11 -6.50
CA LEU A 155 -18.28 10.41 -6.69
C LEU A 155 -17.01 10.57 -5.84
N GLN A 156 -17.00 10.05 -4.62
CA GLN A 156 -15.81 10.06 -3.77
C GLN A 156 -14.71 9.14 -4.35
N LEU A 157 -15.06 7.93 -4.79
CA LEU A 157 -14.12 7.00 -5.41
C LEU A 157 -13.54 7.57 -6.72
N ASP A 158 -14.34 8.26 -7.54
CA ASP A 158 -13.86 8.93 -8.76
C ASP A 158 -12.79 9.99 -8.48
N ARG A 159 -12.98 10.79 -7.43
CA ARG A 159 -11.99 11.77 -6.99
C ARG A 159 -10.72 11.10 -6.47
N LEU A 160 -10.87 9.99 -5.73
CA LEU A 160 -9.75 9.24 -5.19
C LEU A 160 -8.95 8.55 -6.31
N ASP A 161 -9.62 8.02 -7.33
CA ASP A 161 -9.00 7.46 -8.53
C ASP A 161 -8.16 8.52 -9.24
N ALA A 162 -8.73 9.71 -9.52
CA ALA A 162 -7.98 10.82 -10.12
C ALA A 162 -6.75 11.24 -9.28
N ASN A 163 -6.88 11.28 -7.96
CA ASN A 163 -5.77 11.58 -7.05
C ASN A 163 -4.68 10.50 -7.08
N LEU A 164 -5.07 9.21 -7.08
CA LEU A 164 -4.14 8.09 -7.15
C LEU A 164 -3.39 8.05 -8.48
N GLN A 165 -4.08 8.27 -9.60
CA GLN A 165 -3.46 8.34 -10.93
C GLN A 165 -2.49 9.52 -11.03
N SER A 166 -2.88 10.70 -10.53
CA SER A 166 -2.00 11.88 -10.48
C SER A 166 -0.76 11.62 -9.60
N PHE A 167 -0.95 10.96 -8.46
CA PHE A 167 0.13 10.56 -7.56
C PHE A 167 1.09 9.55 -8.22
N LEU A 168 0.56 8.52 -8.88
CA LEU A 168 1.38 7.55 -9.62
C LEU A 168 2.15 8.20 -10.77
N THR A 169 1.54 9.14 -11.48
CA THR A 169 2.21 9.91 -12.54
C THR A 169 3.45 10.64 -12.01
N LEU A 170 3.39 11.15 -10.77
CA LEU A 170 4.52 11.80 -10.12
C LEU A 170 5.57 10.79 -9.62
N MET A 171 5.15 9.60 -9.18
CA MET A 171 6.04 8.63 -8.52
C MET A 171 6.72 7.64 -9.48
N LEU A 172 6.09 7.29 -10.60
CA LEU A 172 6.63 6.31 -11.54
C LEU A 172 8.00 6.73 -12.11
N PRO A 173 8.22 7.98 -12.59
CA PRO A 173 9.54 8.41 -13.04
C PRO A 173 10.61 8.31 -11.93
N LYS A 174 10.27 8.75 -10.71
CA LYS A 174 11.19 8.66 -9.55
C LYS A 174 11.57 7.22 -9.21
N SER A 175 10.64 6.28 -9.37
CA SER A 175 10.91 4.86 -9.14
C SER A 175 11.86 4.24 -10.16
N GLN A 176 11.93 4.80 -11.38
CA GLN A 176 12.88 4.39 -12.41
C GLN A 176 14.27 4.99 -12.18
N GLU A 177 14.34 6.25 -11.73
CA GLU A 177 15.61 6.93 -11.40
C GLU A 177 16.29 6.32 -10.17
N GLN A 178 15.51 5.93 -9.16
CA GLN A 178 16.00 5.34 -7.92
C GLN A 178 15.29 4.01 -7.62
N PRO A 179 15.66 2.93 -8.33
CA PRO A 179 15.06 1.61 -8.14
C PRO A 179 15.20 1.16 -6.68
N GLY A 180 14.10 0.67 -6.10
CA GLY A 180 14.06 0.17 -4.74
C GLY A 180 13.74 1.20 -3.65
N LEU A 181 13.85 2.50 -3.92
CA LEU A 181 13.52 3.52 -2.90
C LEU A 181 12.02 3.88 -2.90
N TYR A 182 11.45 4.14 -4.08
CA TYR A 182 10.04 4.53 -4.23
C TYR A 182 9.11 3.35 -4.57
N CYS A 183 9.64 2.14 -4.60
CA CYS A 183 8.87 0.95 -4.94
C CYS A 183 7.69 0.76 -3.97
N THR A 184 7.89 0.86 -2.66
CA THR A 184 6.82 0.75 -1.66
C THR A 184 5.70 1.76 -1.94
N VAL A 185 6.05 3.00 -2.26
CA VAL A 185 5.11 4.08 -2.58
C VAL A 185 4.21 3.69 -3.75
N VAL A 186 4.81 3.22 -4.85
CA VAL A 186 4.07 2.78 -6.05
C VAL A 186 3.16 1.59 -5.72
N HIS A 187 3.64 0.62 -4.96
CA HIS A 187 2.83 -0.55 -4.59
C HIS A 187 1.66 -0.20 -3.67
N ILE A 188 1.79 0.78 -2.76
CA ILE A 188 0.65 1.23 -1.92
C ILE A 188 -0.43 1.83 -2.82
N ALA A 189 -0.03 2.71 -3.74
CA ALA A 189 -0.97 3.35 -4.66
C ALA A 189 -1.63 2.33 -5.62
N MET A 190 -0.88 1.36 -6.14
CA MET A 190 -1.44 0.26 -6.93
C MET A 190 -2.45 -0.57 -6.11
N ARG A 191 -2.13 -0.89 -4.86
CA ARG A 191 -3.05 -1.64 -3.99
C ARG A 191 -4.33 -0.85 -3.68
N ALA A 192 -4.22 0.46 -3.50
CA ALA A 192 -5.37 1.36 -3.36
C ALA A 192 -6.26 1.33 -4.61
N LEU A 193 -5.69 1.36 -5.82
CA LEU A 193 -6.45 1.23 -7.07
C LEU A 193 -7.14 -0.13 -7.20
N PHE A 194 -6.45 -1.23 -6.87
CA PHE A 194 -7.08 -2.55 -6.83
C PHE A 194 -8.27 -2.61 -5.88
N THR A 195 -8.11 -2.05 -4.67
CA THR A 195 -9.16 -2.00 -3.65
C THR A 195 -10.36 -1.16 -4.13
N LEU A 196 -10.09 0.02 -4.68
CA LEU A 196 -11.09 0.95 -5.19
C LEU A 196 -11.92 0.33 -6.32
N HIS A 197 -11.25 -0.18 -7.35
CA HIS A 197 -11.94 -0.69 -8.53
C HIS A 197 -12.56 -2.06 -8.30
N GLY A 198 -11.95 -2.91 -7.47
CA GLY A 198 -12.55 -4.16 -7.02
C GLY A 198 -13.90 -3.89 -6.33
N HIS A 199 -13.94 -2.92 -5.41
CA HIS A 199 -15.17 -2.52 -4.73
C HIS A 199 -16.26 -2.01 -5.70
N ILE A 200 -15.89 -1.28 -6.76
CA ILE A 200 -16.86 -0.83 -7.78
C ILE A 200 -17.41 -2.03 -8.57
N LEU A 201 -16.58 -3.01 -8.89
CA LEU A 201 -17.01 -4.23 -9.58
C LEU A 201 -17.95 -5.10 -8.73
N ASP A 202 -17.73 -5.13 -7.42
CA ASP A 202 -18.55 -5.90 -6.47
C ASP A 202 -19.91 -5.26 -6.17
N GLN A 203 -20.18 -4.05 -6.68
CA GLN A 203 -21.49 -3.41 -6.50
C GLN A 203 -22.60 -4.21 -7.19
N LYS A 204 -23.66 -4.48 -6.44
CA LYS A 204 -24.85 -5.15 -6.97
C LYS A 204 -25.57 -4.26 -7.99
N PRO A 205 -26.25 -4.84 -8.99
CA PRO A 205 -27.04 -4.07 -9.96
C PRO A 205 -28.05 -3.17 -9.26
N GLN A 206 -27.90 -1.85 -9.44
CA GLN A 206 -28.84 -0.85 -8.92
C GLN A 206 -28.81 0.42 -9.77
N VAL A 207 -29.86 1.25 -9.65
CA VAL A 207 -29.93 2.53 -10.32
C VAL A 207 -28.92 3.49 -9.69
N VAL A 208 -27.99 3.98 -10.51
CA VAL A 208 -26.95 4.94 -10.15
C VAL A 208 -27.13 6.18 -11.00
N ARG A 209 -26.93 7.36 -10.40
CA ARG A 209 -26.98 8.67 -11.09
C ARG A 209 -25.69 9.48 -10.91
N ALA A 210 -24.72 8.98 -10.15
CA ALA A 210 -23.39 9.58 -10.01
C ALA A 210 -22.78 9.91 -11.38
N ASN A 211 -22.41 11.18 -11.58
CA ASN A 211 -21.88 11.73 -12.84
C ASN A 211 -22.71 11.43 -14.09
N PHE A 212 -24.03 11.22 -13.94
CA PHE A 212 -24.94 10.85 -15.03
C PHE A 212 -24.52 9.56 -15.77
N GLN A 213 -23.81 8.66 -15.08
CA GLN A 213 -23.30 7.41 -15.63
C GLN A 213 -24.05 6.22 -15.04
N SER A 214 -24.28 5.18 -15.86
CA SER A 214 -24.83 3.92 -15.38
C SER A 214 -23.79 3.14 -14.58
N LEU A 215 -24.23 2.25 -13.69
CA LEU A 215 -23.31 1.37 -12.94
C LEU A 215 -22.44 0.52 -13.88
N GLU A 216 -22.98 0.09 -15.03
CA GLU A 216 -22.22 -0.65 -16.04
C GLU A 216 -21.05 0.17 -16.61
N GLN A 217 -21.22 1.48 -16.80
CA GLN A 217 -20.15 2.38 -17.24
C GLN A 217 -19.07 2.57 -16.16
N TRP A 218 -19.46 2.62 -14.89
CA TRP A 218 -18.51 2.61 -13.76
C TRP A 218 -17.71 1.31 -13.70
N GLN A 219 -18.39 0.17 -13.85
CA GLN A 219 -17.75 -1.15 -13.87
C GLN A 219 -16.83 -1.31 -15.08
N GLN A 220 -17.22 -0.80 -16.25
CA GLN A 220 -16.39 -0.86 -17.44
C GLN A 220 -15.08 -0.07 -17.28
N ARG A 221 -15.16 1.17 -16.80
CA ARG A 221 -13.96 1.98 -16.47
C ARG A 221 -13.10 1.30 -15.42
N SER A 222 -13.73 0.69 -14.41
CA SER A 222 -13.00 -0.02 -13.36
C SER A 222 -12.25 -1.25 -13.90
N ARG A 223 -12.82 -1.99 -14.85
CA ARG A 223 -12.10 -3.07 -15.55
C ARG A 223 -10.88 -2.55 -16.32
N GLU A 224 -11.02 -1.44 -17.04
CA GLU A 224 -9.92 -0.83 -17.81
C GLU A 224 -8.79 -0.33 -16.91
N ALA A 225 -9.14 0.25 -15.75
CA ALA A 225 -8.18 0.66 -14.75
C ALA A 225 -7.45 -0.56 -14.14
N LEU A 226 -8.19 -1.61 -13.76
CA LEU A 226 -7.59 -2.86 -13.25
C LEU A 226 -6.70 -3.55 -14.29
N ASP A 227 -7.07 -3.54 -15.56
CA ASP A 227 -6.21 -4.04 -16.65
C ASP A 227 -4.89 -3.26 -16.72
N THR A 228 -4.95 -1.94 -16.54
CA THR A 228 -3.77 -1.06 -16.54
C THR A 228 -2.87 -1.35 -15.34
N VAL A 229 -3.42 -1.39 -14.13
CA VAL A 229 -2.63 -1.66 -12.91
C VAL A 229 -2.09 -3.10 -12.90
N THR A 230 -2.82 -4.06 -13.46
CA THR A 230 -2.35 -5.43 -13.67
C THR A 230 -1.16 -5.48 -14.61
N LYS A 231 -1.20 -4.76 -15.74
CA LYS A 231 -0.04 -4.65 -16.64
C LYS A 231 1.15 -4.03 -15.94
N MET A 232 0.96 -2.96 -15.17
CA MET A 232 2.04 -2.37 -14.36
C MET A 232 2.66 -3.39 -13.39
N ALA A 233 1.85 -4.21 -12.70
CA ALA A 233 2.36 -5.24 -11.80
C ALA A 233 3.20 -6.29 -12.54
N LEU A 234 2.76 -6.71 -13.73
CA LEU A 234 3.48 -7.63 -14.60
C LEU A 234 4.77 -7.02 -15.15
N ASP A 235 4.77 -5.75 -15.55
CA ASP A 235 5.96 -5.06 -16.05
C ASP A 235 7.04 -4.97 -14.95
N ILE A 236 6.62 -4.64 -13.71
CA ILE A 236 7.51 -4.69 -12.54
C ILE A 236 8.04 -6.11 -12.32
N LEU A 237 7.19 -7.13 -12.46
CA LEU A 237 7.61 -8.53 -12.31
C LEU A 237 8.67 -8.93 -13.33
N GLN A 238 8.45 -8.56 -14.59
CA GLN A 238 9.34 -8.84 -15.69
C GLN A 238 10.67 -8.14 -15.50
N PHE A 239 10.65 -6.86 -15.08
CA PHE A 239 11.86 -6.12 -14.74
C PHE A 239 12.66 -6.81 -13.62
N LEU A 240 12.00 -7.22 -12.54
CA LEU A 240 12.64 -7.95 -11.43
C LEU A 240 13.17 -9.32 -11.84
N SER A 241 12.50 -9.99 -12.78
CA SER A 241 12.89 -11.30 -13.31
C SER A 241 14.04 -11.22 -14.31
N ALA A 242 14.09 -10.20 -15.16
CA ALA A 242 15.17 -9.97 -16.11
C ALA A 242 16.47 -9.60 -15.37
N ALA A 243 16.38 -8.74 -14.35
CA ALA A 243 17.51 -8.38 -13.50
C ALA A 243 18.12 -9.58 -12.73
N HIS A 244 17.36 -10.66 -12.53
CA HIS A 244 17.87 -11.91 -11.96
C HIS A 244 18.73 -12.72 -12.92
N LEU A 245 18.51 -12.61 -14.25
CA LEU A 245 19.25 -13.42 -15.22
C LEU A 245 20.68 -12.91 -15.45
N GLU A 246 20.93 -11.63 -15.18
CA GLU A 246 22.22 -10.96 -15.44
C GLU A 246 23.18 -11.02 -14.25
N SER A 247 22.72 -11.36 -13.04
CA SER A 247 23.54 -11.42 -11.83
C SER A 247 23.56 -12.84 -11.24
N ALA A 248 24.73 -13.49 -11.25
CA ALA A 248 24.94 -14.85 -10.72
C ALA A 248 24.88 -14.95 -9.17
N ALA A 249 24.43 -13.91 -8.47
CA ALA A 249 24.28 -13.90 -7.02
C ALA A 249 22.82 -14.22 -6.62
N THR A 250 22.66 -14.82 -5.45
CA THR A 250 21.41 -15.21 -4.77
C THR A 250 20.23 -14.23 -4.96
N PRO A 251 18.98 -14.74 -4.90
CA PRO A 251 17.83 -14.02 -5.41
C PRO A 251 17.59 -12.68 -4.69
N ARG A 252 17.33 -11.61 -5.47
CA ARG A 252 16.90 -10.27 -5.00
C ARG A 252 15.50 -10.27 -4.35
N ILE A 253 14.97 -11.41 -3.93
CA ILE A 253 13.69 -11.51 -3.22
C ILE A 253 13.74 -10.68 -1.92
N ASP A 254 14.91 -10.59 -1.27
CA ASP A 254 15.14 -9.75 -0.10
C ASP A 254 15.06 -8.23 -0.41
N ALA A 255 15.25 -7.85 -1.67
CA ALA A 255 15.16 -6.46 -2.13
C ALA A 255 13.74 -6.10 -2.61
N MET A 256 12.80 -7.05 -2.59
CA MET A 256 11.43 -6.78 -2.98
C MET A 256 10.65 -6.09 -1.87
N PRO A 257 9.78 -5.13 -2.21
CA PRO A 257 8.87 -4.55 -1.24
C PRO A 257 8.03 -5.65 -0.59
N PRO A 258 7.88 -5.66 0.74
CA PRO A 258 7.04 -6.61 1.47
C PRO A 258 5.62 -6.78 0.92
N MET A 259 5.12 -5.75 0.24
CA MET A 259 3.76 -5.68 -0.29
C MET A 259 3.61 -6.22 -1.71
N TYR A 260 4.71 -6.43 -2.42
CA TYR A 260 4.66 -6.86 -3.82
C TYR A 260 3.84 -8.15 -4.03
N PRO A 261 3.98 -9.20 -3.21
CA PRO A 261 3.20 -10.43 -3.37
C PRO A 261 1.69 -10.16 -3.35
N TYR A 262 1.24 -9.21 -2.55
CA TYR A 262 -0.16 -8.88 -2.40
C TYR A 262 -0.70 -8.10 -3.60
N VAL A 263 0.10 -7.20 -4.17
CA VAL A 263 -0.22 -6.55 -5.46
C VAL A 263 -0.29 -7.58 -6.58
N ALA A 264 0.65 -8.54 -6.60
CA ALA A 264 0.63 -9.66 -7.54
C ALA A 264 -0.59 -10.58 -7.34
N CYS A 265 -1.07 -10.77 -6.11
CA CYS A 265 -2.28 -11.54 -5.82
C CYS A 265 -3.51 -10.82 -6.36
N ALA A 266 -3.66 -9.52 -6.08
CA ALA A 266 -4.76 -8.73 -6.60
C ALA A 266 -4.80 -8.70 -8.14
N ALA A 267 -3.63 -8.64 -8.78
CA ALA A 267 -3.49 -8.76 -10.23
C ALA A 267 -3.94 -10.16 -10.73
N LEU A 268 -3.54 -11.22 -10.04
CA LEU A 268 -3.94 -12.59 -10.37
C LEU A 268 -5.45 -12.81 -10.22
N ASP A 269 -6.05 -12.28 -9.16
CA ASP A 269 -7.50 -12.36 -8.91
C ASP A 269 -8.27 -11.64 -10.02
N HIS A 270 -7.84 -10.44 -10.42
CA HIS A 270 -8.43 -9.72 -11.55
C HIS A 270 -8.34 -10.50 -12.87
N LEU A 271 -7.17 -11.11 -13.15
CA LEU A 271 -6.99 -11.94 -14.35
C LEU A 271 -7.92 -13.17 -14.34
N HIS A 272 -8.12 -13.79 -13.17
CA HIS A 272 -9.04 -14.93 -13.03
C HIS A 272 -10.49 -14.52 -13.31
N HIS A 273 -10.96 -13.42 -12.73
CA HIS A 273 -12.30 -12.89 -13.02
C HIS A 273 -12.47 -12.49 -14.50
N THR A 274 -11.42 -12.01 -15.14
CA THR A 274 -11.45 -11.63 -16.55
C THR A 274 -11.45 -12.85 -17.49
N SER A 275 -10.67 -13.89 -17.16
CA SER A 275 -10.56 -15.12 -17.96
C SER A 275 -11.86 -15.92 -18.04
N GLN A 276 -12.69 -15.89 -16.99
CA GLN A 276 -14.04 -16.48 -17.01
C GLN A 276 -14.95 -15.83 -18.06
N ASN A 277 -14.62 -14.61 -18.49
CA ASN A 277 -15.45 -13.82 -19.41
C ASN A 277 -14.86 -13.73 -20.83
N LYS A 278 -13.56 -13.99 -21.03
CA LYS A 278 -12.89 -13.91 -22.34
C LYS A 278 -11.70 -14.88 -22.41
N ASP A 279 -11.64 -15.66 -23.50
CA ASP A 279 -10.50 -16.52 -23.80
C ASP A 279 -9.41 -15.71 -24.51
N VAL A 280 -8.35 -15.33 -23.79
CA VAL A 280 -7.28 -14.50 -24.35
C VAL A 280 -5.91 -15.06 -24.00
N ALA A 281 -5.14 -15.45 -25.02
CA ALA A 281 -3.84 -16.11 -24.88
C ALA A 281 -2.80 -15.35 -24.03
N TRP A 282 -2.86 -14.01 -23.98
CA TRP A 282 -1.95 -13.23 -23.13
C TRP A 282 -2.24 -13.42 -21.62
N LEU A 283 -3.49 -13.72 -21.24
CA LEU A 283 -3.88 -13.98 -19.85
C LEU A 283 -3.19 -15.25 -19.32
N ALA A 284 -3.08 -16.29 -20.15
CA ALA A 284 -2.42 -17.54 -19.77
C ALA A 284 -0.94 -17.30 -19.42
N GLY A 285 -0.22 -16.52 -20.25
CA GLY A 285 1.17 -16.16 -19.99
C GLY A 285 1.36 -15.31 -18.72
N ALA A 286 0.45 -14.37 -18.47
CA ALA A 286 0.47 -13.52 -17.28
C ALA A 286 0.21 -14.32 -15.99
N VAL A 287 -0.81 -15.19 -16.00
CA VAL A 287 -1.13 -16.08 -14.88
C VAL A 287 0.05 -17.00 -14.57
N ASP A 288 0.66 -17.59 -15.60
CA ASP A 288 1.79 -18.51 -15.42
C ASP A 288 3.05 -17.80 -14.89
N LEU A 289 3.28 -16.54 -15.30
CA LEU A 289 4.34 -15.70 -14.76
C LEU A 289 4.13 -15.41 -13.25
N LEU A 290 2.92 -14.99 -12.87
CA LEU A 290 2.57 -14.70 -11.47
C LEU A 290 2.68 -15.95 -10.58
N ARG A 291 2.21 -17.10 -11.06
CA ARG A 291 2.34 -18.38 -10.33
C ARG A 291 3.78 -18.79 -10.09
N ARG A 292 4.64 -18.69 -11.13
CA ARG A 292 6.07 -18.96 -10.98
C ARG A 292 6.74 -18.00 -10.01
N PHE A 293 6.33 -16.74 -10.01
CA PHE A 293 6.79 -15.77 -9.03
C PHE A 293 6.42 -16.19 -7.60
N PHE A 294 5.16 -16.51 -7.32
CA PHE A 294 4.73 -16.95 -5.99
C PHE A 294 5.45 -18.19 -5.51
N ALA A 295 5.62 -19.19 -6.38
CA ALA A 295 6.36 -20.40 -6.03
C ALA A 295 7.77 -20.08 -5.54
N ARG A 296 8.50 -19.20 -6.23
CA ARG A 296 9.84 -18.76 -5.83
C ARG A 296 9.83 -17.90 -4.57
N TYR A 297 8.92 -16.94 -4.49
CA TYR A 297 8.81 -16.03 -3.35
C TYR A 297 8.56 -16.82 -2.06
N TYR A 298 7.56 -17.70 -2.06
CA TYR A 298 7.26 -18.51 -0.88
C TYR A 298 8.35 -19.54 -0.60
N GLN A 299 8.98 -20.17 -1.61
CA GLN A 299 10.14 -21.04 -1.37
C GLN A 299 11.29 -20.33 -0.64
N HIS A 300 11.51 -19.04 -0.91
CA HIS A 300 12.53 -18.25 -0.25
C HIS A 300 12.19 -17.95 1.23
N TRP A 301 10.93 -17.61 1.50
CA TRP A 301 10.50 -17.24 2.86
C TRP A 301 10.04 -18.42 3.73
N THR A 302 9.64 -19.55 3.12
CA THR A 302 9.31 -20.78 3.87
C THR A 302 10.55 -21.61 4.15
N VAL A 303 11.05 -21.50 5.37
CA VAL A 303 11.43 -22.70 6.13
C VAL A 303 10.12 -23.34 6.64
N GLY A 304 9.50 -24.20 5.83
CA GLY A 304 8.41 -25.09 6.28
C GLY A 304 7.00 -24.84 5.70
N GLU A 305 6.60 -25.75 4.82
CA GLU A 305 5.30 -25.97 4.17
C GLU A 305 4.01 -25.64 4.95
N ARG A 306 3.03 -25.00 4.26
CA ARG A 306 1.61 -25.46 4.32
C ARG A 306 0.64 -24.94 3.26
N ARG A 307 0.85 -23.78 2.62
CA ARG A 307 -0.24 -23.14 1.84
C ARG A 307 -0.43 -23.58 0.38
N VAL A 308 0.53 -24.28 -0.22
CA VAL A 308 0.37 -24.80 -1.61
C VAL A 308 -0.62 -25.97 -1.68
N LYS A 309 -0.88 -26.66 -0.57
CA LYS A 309 -1.80 -27.81 -0.54
C LYS A 309 -3.29 -27.40 -0.58
N ASP A 310 -3.65 -26.22 -0.06
CA ASP A 310 -5.06 -25.84 0.06
C ASP A 310 -5.62 -25.22 -1.24
N GLN A 311 -4.78 -24.60 -2.08
CA GLN A 311 -5.21 -24.09 -3.39
C GLN A 311 -5.18 -25.17 -4.49
N ALA A 312 -4.36 -26.21 -4.36
CA ALA A 312 -4.40 -27.37 -5.26
C ALA A 312 -5.65 -28.25 -5.01
N ALA A 313 -6.08 -28.40 -3.75
CA ALA A 313 -7.25 -29.21 -3.40
C ALA A 313 -8.61 -28.57 -3.79
N ALA A 314 -8.64 -27.25 -4.02
CA ALA A 314 -9.85 -26.54 -4.44
C ALA A 314 -10.11 -26.64 -5.96
N GLY A 315 -9.09 -26.95 -6.76
CA GLY A 315 -9.21 -27.10 -8.22
C GLY A 315 -9.66 -28.49 -8.70
N GLU A 316 -9.55 -29.53 -7.86
CA GLU A 316 -9.84 -30.92 -8.25
C GLU A 316 -11.25 -31.42 -7.85
N LYS A 317 -12.05 -30.62 -7.15
CA LYS A 317 -13.41 -31.03 -6.70
C LYS A 317 -14.57 -30.52 -7.55
N GLY A 318 -14.28 -29.96 -8.73
CA GLY A 318 -15.30 -29.38 -9.62
C GLY A 318 -15.81 -30.29 -10.74
N ASP A 319 -15.26 -31.51 -10.91
CA ASP A 319 -15.61 -32.38 -12.03
C ASP A 319 -16.05 -33.75 -11.53
N GLY A 320 -17.37 -33.92 -11.38
CA GLY A 320 -17.95 -35.22 -11.03
C GLY A 320 -19.24 -35.15 -10.22
N SER A 321 -20.34 -34.67 -10.82
CA SER A 321 -21.67 -35.22 -10.54
C SER A 321 -22.68 -34.79 -11.61
N ALA A 322 -22.68 -35.50 -12.74
CA ALA A 322 -23.84 -35.64 -13.61
C ALA A 322 -24.08 -37.14 -13.82
N ALA A 323 -25.04 -37.68 -13.07
CA ALA A 323 -25.87 -38.85 -13.38
C ALA A 323 -26.99 -38.94 -12.34
#